data_AF-A0A3D2X8K0-F1
#
_entry.id   AF-A0A3D2X8K0-F1
#
_cell.length_a   1.000
_cell.length_b   1.000
_cell.length_c   1.000
_cell.angle_alpha   90.00
_cell.angle_beta   90.00
_cell.angle_gamma   90.00
#
_symmetry.space_group_name_H-M   'P 1'
#
loop_
_entity.id
_entity.type
_entity.pdbx_description
1 polymer ?
#
loop_
_entity_poly.entity_id
_entity_poly.type
_entity_poly.pdbx_seq_one_letter_code
_entity_poly.pdbx_strand_id
1 'polypeptide(L)'
;EVTIVGGKAIVKIKISEEVLKQAVIDGNKSIIILLGKEVLKDILKDSQIKKGIVIDLFIPTVKDANVNNIILSRDALLLAKKSGQKLTINVVIGKGYTVDIPVSELKKVTYVSKDMNIAVTLKKDTKVAAKSVGILSVGTDGNLTAGMVVTVPVKGTLSLSAGDKVYIYHKNAKTGALEEMPNNPLIVAADGTIKLSTLSGGDFVICTEKVKDAVTLVDRVIVSVESTVAKGKKINVKVTLPEELARVAAFTKGDPVGQEEVKVTYQVSDKVIATVSSNGTITAKKKGTVTLTVVVTLENGQKKNFNKTIKVN
;
A
#
# COMPACT_ATOMS: atom_id res chain seq x y z
N GLU A 1 -22.53 17.36 9.53
CA GLU A 1 -23.81 16.67 9.84
C GLU A 1 -23.55 15.18 9.94
N VAL A 2 -24.13 14.48 10.92
CA VAL A 2 -24.02 13.02 11.05
C VAL A 2 -25.40 12.40 10.84
N THR A 3 -25.50 11.42 9.96
CA THR A 3 -26.73 10.66 9.70
C THR A 3 -26.44 9.17 9.69
N ILE A 4 -27.43 8.34 10.00
CA ILE A 4 -27.31 6.89 9.91
C ILE A 4 -28.31 6.40 8.86
N VAL A 5 -27.81 5.80 7.79
CA VAL A 5 -28.63 5.30 6.69
C VAL A 5 -28.28 3.84 6.43
N GLY A 6 -29.25 2.95 6.59
CA GLY A 6 -29.09 1.51 6.32
C GLY A 6 -28.00 0.82 7.15
N GLY A 7 -27.65 1.35 8.32
CA GLY A 7 -26.59 0.85 9.20
C GLY A 7 -25.18 1.38 8.90
N LYS A 8 -25.06 2.37 8.00
CA LYS A 8 -23.83 3.14 7.76
C LYS A 8 -23.95 4.51 8.44
N ALA A 9 -22.91 4.91 9.16
CA ALA A 9 -22.78 6.31 9.60
C ALA A 9 -22.23 7.15 8.46
N ILE A 10 -22.86 8.28 8.16
CA ILE A 10 -22.45 9.22 7.12
C ILE A 10 -22.19 10.57 7.79
N VAL A 11 -20.95 11.03 7.71
CA VAL A 11 -20.52 12.34 8.18
C VAL A 11 -20.30 13.24 6.98
N LYS A 12 -21.13 14.27 6.85
CA LYS A 12 -20.96 15.29 5.81
C LYS A 12 -20.16 16.47 6.37
N ILE A 13 -19.06 16.78 5.70
CA ILE A 13 -18.16 17.89 6.00
C ILE A 13 -18.08 18.78 4.75
N LYS A 14 -18.40 20.06 4.90
CA LYS A 14 -18.26 21.05 3.84
C LYS A 14 -17.25 22.10 4.28
N ILE A 15 -16.14 22.21 3.56
CA ILE A 15 -15.18 23.29 3.77
C ILE A 15 -15.77 24.57 3.16
N SER A 16 -15.71 25.68 3.91
CA SER A 16 -16.20 26.97 3.44
C SER A 16 -15.28 27.55 2.37
N GLU A 17 -15.87 28.01 1.26
CA GLU A 17 -15.15 28.71 0.20
C GLU A 17 -14.51 30.01 0.71
N GLU A 18 -15.21 30.72 1.61
CA GLU A 18 -14.73 31.95 2.22
C GLU A 18 -13.47 31.71 3.06
N VAL A 19 -13.42 30.60 3.81
CA VAL A 19 -12.24 30.23 4.60
C VAL A 19 -11.03 29.96 3.70
N LEU A 20 -11.24 29.30 2.55
CA LEU A 20 -10.16 29.08 1.58
C LEU A 20 -9.71 30.38 0.92
N LYS A 21 -10.63 31.28 0.57
CA LYS A 21 -10.30 32.61 0.03
C LYS A 21 -9.50 33.43 1.03
N GLN A 22 -9.92 33.44 2.30
CA GLN A 22 -9.21 34.16 3.35
C GLN A 22 -7.80 33.61 3.55
N ALA A 23 -7.64 32.28 3.57
CA ALA A 23 -6.32 31.67 3.66
C ALA A 23 -5.38 32.15 2.53
N VAL A 24 -5.88 32.26 1.29
CA VAL A 24 -5.10 32.80 0.16
C VAL A 24 -4.76 34.28 0.36
N ILE A 25 -5.71 35.10 0.82
CA ILE A 25 -5.50 36.53 1.12
C ILE A 25 -4.40 36.69 2.18
N ASP A 26 -4.39 35.83 3.20
CA ASP A 26 -3.39 35.80 4.27
C ASP A 26 -2.01 35.28 3.79
N GLY A 27 -1.86 34.95 2.51
CA GLY A 27 -0.63 34.46 1.90
C GLY A 27 -0.43 32.94 2.03
N ASN A 28 -1.38 32.19 2.60
CA ASN A 28 -1.31 30.74 2.74
C ASN A 28 -1.66 30.05 1.42
N LYS A 29 -0.64 29.77 0.61
CA LYS A 29 -0.79 29.10 -0.69
C LYS A 29 -0.88 27.57 -0.60
N SER A 30 -0.54 26.98 0.55
CA SER A 30 -0.57 25.55 0.82
C SER A 30 -1.44 25.27 2.04
N ILE A 31 -2.63 24.75 1.79
CA ILE A 31 -3.68 24.55 2.80
C ILE A 31 -3.67 23.09 3.26
N ILE A 32 -3.79 22.91 4.58
CA ILE A 32 -3.91 21.62 5.24
C ILE A 32 -5.33 21.53 5.81
N ILE A 33 -6.04 20.46 5.46
CA ILE A 33 -7.32 20.12 6.09
C ILE A 33 -7.07 19.05 7.14
N LEU A 34 -7.37 19.35 8.41
CA LEU A 34 -7.25 18.39 9.50
C LEU A 34 -8.63 17.81 9.86
N LEU A 35 -8.77 16.50 9.68
CA LEU A 35 -9.90 15.71 10.13
C LEU A 35 -9.57 15.11 11.51
N GLY A 36 -9.89 15.87 12.56
CA GLY A 36 -9.66 15.49 13.94
C GLY A 36 -10.71 14.52 14.51
N LYS A 37 -10.54 14.15 15.79
CA LYS A 37 -11.45 13.24 16.52
C LYS A 37 -12.92 13.71 16.52
N GLU A 38 -13.12 15.03 16.46
CA GLU A 38 -14.44 15.67 16.46
C GLU A 38 -15.30 15.22 15.27
N VAL A 39 -14.68 14.80 14.17
CA VAL A 39 -15.37 14.27 12.99
C VAL A 39 -16.12 12.97 13.29
N LEU A 40 -15.61 12.16 14.24
CA LEU A 40 -16.10 10.80 14.49
C LEU A 40 -16.60 10.58 15.93
N LYS A 41 -16.52 11.60 16.81
CA LYS A 41 -16.82 11.45 18.25
C LYS A 41 -18.25 10.96 18.53
N ASP A 42 -19.22 11.40 17.71
CA ASP A 42 -20.65 11.10 17.92
C ASP A 42 -21.06 9.76 17.31
N ILE A 43 -20.20 9.16 16.49
CA ILE A 43 -20.45 7.89 15.79
C ILE A 43 -20.29 6.70 16.73
N LEU A 44 -19.43 6.79 17.74
CA LEU A 44 -19.13 5.64 18.61
C LEU A 44 -20.23 5.27 19.61
N LYS A 45 -21.27 6.10 19.76
CA LYS A 45 -22.31 5.89 20.75
C LYS A 45 -23.48 5.04 20.22
N ASP A 46 -23.51 4.75 18.92
CA ASP A 46 -24.67 4.16 18.29
C ASP A 46 -24.48 2.69 17.88
N SER A 47 -25.17 1.80 18.59
CA SER A 47 -25.21 0.35 18.33
C SER A 47 -25.80 -0.05 16.96
N GLN A 48 -26.39 0.89 16.23
CA GLN A 48 -26.96 0.68 14.89
C GLN A 48 -25.91 0.67 13.78
N ILE A 49 -24.69 1.13 14.05
CA ILE A 49 -23.63 1.22 13.04
C ILE A 49 -23.00 -0.16 12.85
N LYS A 50 -23.34 -0.80 11.73
CA LYS A 50 -22.98 -2.20 11.45
C LYS A 50 -22.34 -2.41 10.08
N LYS A 51 -22.32 -1.39 9.21
CA LYS A 51 -21.95 -1.52 7.79
C LYS A 51 -20.87 -0.56 7.28
N GLY A 52 -20.22 0.21 8.16
CA GLY A 52 -19.20 1.18 7.76
C GLY A 52 -19.41 2.59 8.31
N ILE A 53 -18.33 3.34 8.31
CA ILE A 53 -18.31 4.79 8.50
C ILE A 53 -17.96 5.44 7.16
N VAL A 54 -18.69 6.46 6.77
CA VAL A 54 -18.45 7.26 5.56
C VAL A 54 -18.25 8.72 5.97
N ILE A 55 -17.19 9.34 5.47
CA ILE A 55 -16.98 10.79 5.52
C ILE A 55 -17.13 11.32 4.09
N ASP A 56 -18.14 12.15 3.86
CA ASP A 56 -18.29 12.91 2.63
C ASP A 56 -17.68 14.30 2.84
N LEU A 57 -16.47 14.50 2.32
CA LEU A 57 -15.70 15.73 2.42
C LEU A 57 -15.82 16.55 1.13
N PHE A 58 -16.53 17.67 1.19
CA PHE A 58 -16.65 18.61 0.09
C PHE A 58 -15.68 19.78 0.26
N ILE A 59 -14.84 20.01 -0.74
CA ILE A 59 -13.85 21.09 -0.76
C ILE A 59 -14.07 21.91 -2.04
N PRO A 60 -14.50 23.18 -1.95
CA PRO A 60 -14.67 24.02 -3.13
C PRO A 60 -13.32 24.37 -3.77
N THR A 61 -13.28 24.45 -5.09
CA THR A 61 -12.10 24.92 -5.83
C THR A 61 -12.03 26.44 -5.72
N VAL A 62 -10.97 26.95 -5.09
CA VAL A 62 -10.67 28.39 -5.00
C VAL A 62 -9.35 28.66 -5.72
N LYS A 63 -9.30 29.73 -6.52
CA LYS A 63 -8.09 30.14 -7.24
C LYS A 63 -6.95 30.33 -6.25
N ASP A 64 -5.76 29.80 -6.57
CA ASP A 64 -4.52 29.87 -5.77
C ASP A 64 -4.57 29.14 -4.41
N ALA A 65 -5.70 28.53 -4.03
CA ALA A 65 -5.86 27.73 -2.82
C ALA A 65 -5.46 26.27 -3.07
N ASN A 66 -4.20 25.91 -2.86
CA ASN A 66 -3.75 24.53 -3.06
C ASN A 66 -3.94 23.70 -1.79
N VAL A 67 -4.92 22.79 -1.80
CA VAL A 67 -5.10 21.80 -0.74
C VAL A 67 -4.16 20.63 -0.98
N ASN A 68 -2.97 20.70 -0.37
CA ASN A 68 -1.91 19.72 -0.59
C ASN A 68 -2.00 18.55 0.37
N ASN A 69 -2.62 18.74 1.53
CA ASN A 69 -2.69 17.74 2.58
C ASN A 69 -4.11 17.66 3.15
N ILE A 70 -4.60 16.43 3.31
CA ILE A 70 -5.82 16.13 4.05
C ILE A 70 -5.42 15.10 5.09
N ILE A 71 -5.35 15.53 6.35
CA ILE A 71 -4.78 14.76 7.44
C ILE A 71 -5.91 14.14 8.26
N LEU A 72 -5.97 12.81 8.31
CA LEU A 72 -6.70 12.09 9.33
C LEU A 72 -5.82 12.02 10.58
N SER A 73 -6.30 12.62 11.68
CA SER A 73 -5.53 12.55 12.92
C SER A 73 -5.49 11.12 13.47
N ARG A 74 -4.43 10.79 14.21
CA ARG A 74 -4.32 9.53 14.96
C ARG A 74 -5.57 9.27 15.80
N ASP A 75 -6.09 10.30 16.46
CA ASP A 75 -7.27 10.16 17.31
C ASP A 75 -8.53 9.82 16.49
N ALA A 76 -8.71 10.41 15.31
CA ALA A 76 -9.78 10.03 14.40
C ALA A 76 -9.64 8.56 13.95
N LEU A 77 -8.43 8.12 13.60
CA LEU A 77 -8.16 6.72 13.24
C LEU A 77 -8.43 5.75 14.39
N LEU A 78 -8.09 6.12 15.63
CA LEU A 78 -8.40 5.33 16.83
C LEU A 78 -9.90 5.24 17.08
N LEU A 79 -10.66 6.32 16.85
CA LEU A 79 -12.12 6.27 16.91
C LEU A 79 -12.68 5.36 15.81
N ALA A 80 -12.21 5.49 14.56
CA ALA A 80 -12.61 4.59 13.49
C ALA A 80 -12.32 3.12 13.83
N LYS A 81 -11.13 2.81 14.37
CA LYS A 81 -10.77 1.48 14.88
C LYS A 81 -11.77 0.96 15.93
N LYS A 82 -12.15 1.79 16.90
CA LYS A 82 -13.09 1.41 17.97
C LYS A 82 -14.46 1.01 17.46
N SER A 83 -14.89 1.54 16.31
CA SER A 83 -16.16 1.16 15.69
C SER A 83 -16.19 -0.29 15.20
N GLY A 84 -15.03 -0.91 14.95
CA GLY A 84 -14.93 -2.22 14.32
C GLY A 84 -15.37 -2.25 12.85
N GLN A 85 -15.67 -1.08 12.27
CA GLN A 85 -16.15 -0.92 10.90
C GLN A 85 -15.06 -0.32 10.00
N LYS A 86 -15.17 -0.54 8.68
CA LYS A 86 -14.31 0.14 7.71
C LYS A 86 -14.60 1.64 7.68
N LEU A 87 -13.59 2.44 7.35
CA LEU A 87 -13.73 3.87 7.13
C LEU A 87 -13.61 4.18 5.63
N THR A 88 -14.61 4.84 5.07
CA THR A 88 -14.61 5.34 3.69
C THR A 88 -14.60 6.85 3.73
N ILE A 89 -13.75 7.51 2.96
CA ILE A 89 -13.71 8.96 2.80
C ILE A 89 -13.91 9.28 1.33
N ASN A 90 -15.02 9.93 1.00
CA ASN A 90 -15.29 10.48 -0.31
C ASN A 90 -14.84 11.94 -0.32
N VAL A 91 -13.80 12.24 -1.08
CA VAL A 91 -13.28 13.60 -1.22
C VAL A 91 -13.78 14.18 -2.52
N VAL A 92 -14.59 15.22 -2.43
CA VAL A 92 -15.12 15.98 -3.57
C VAL A 92 -14.31 17.25 -3.72
N ILE A 93 -13.26 17.17 -4.54
CA ILE A 93 -12.45 18.31 -5.01
C ILE A 93 -12.07 18.05 -6.47
N GLY A 94 -12.39 18.98 -7.37
CA GLY A 94 -12.26 18.74 -8.82
C GLY A 94 -13.03 17.48 -9.26
N LYS A 95 -12.33 16.45 -9.75
CA LYS A 95 -12.93 15.16 -10.15
C LYS A 95 -13.24 14.22 -8.98
N GLY A 96 -12.74 14.53 -7.79
CA GLY A 96 -12.90 13.73 -6.58
C GLY A 96 -12.17 12.38 -6.60
N TYR A 97 -12.15 11.74 -5.43
CA TYR A 97 -11.60 10.41 -5.21
C TYR A 97 -12.18 9.81 -3.92
N THR A 98 -12.00 8.51 -3.75
CA THR A 98 -12.39 7.80 -2.52
C THR A 98 -11.18 7.12 -1.90
N VAL A 99 -11.10 7.18 -0.58
CA VAL A 99 -10.14 6.42 0.24
C VAL A 99 -10.91 5.47 1.14
N ASP A 100 -10.68 4.18 0.99
CA ASP A 100 -11.18 3.15 1.89
C ASP A 100 -10.04 2.67 2.80
N ILE A 101 -10.27 2.64 4.12
CA ILE A 101 -9.38 2.03 5.12
C ILE A 101 -10.11 0.81 5.69
N PRO A 102 -9.70 -0.41 5.30
CA PRO A 102 -10.35 -1.63 5.76
C PRO A 102 -10.18 -1.88 7.26
N VAL A 103 -11.08 -2.68 7.83
CA VAL A 103 -11.02 -3.07 9.26
C VAL A 103 -9.71 -3.74 9.62
N SER A 104 -9.14 -4.56 8.73
CA SER A 104 -7.84 -5.22 8.92
C SER A 104 -6.71 -4.22 9.14
N GLU A 105 -6.75 -3.08 8.45
CA GLU A 105 -5.75 -2.02 8.53
C GLU A 105 -6.01 -1.09 9.72
N LEU A 106 -7.27 -0.73 9.98
CA LEU A 106 -7.62 0.05 11.18
C LEU A 106 -7.21 -0.65 12.47
N LYS A 107 -7.25 -1.99 12.53
CA LYS A 107 -6.78 -2.76 13.69
C LYS A 107 -5.30 -2.53 14.00
N LYS A 108 -4.47 -2.19 13.02
CA LYS A 108 -3.03 -1.92 13.17
C LYS A 108 -2.74 -0.56 13.81
N VAL A 109 -3.71 0.36 13.84
CA VAL A 109 -3.54 1.70 14.42
C VAL A 109 -3.39 1.63 15.94
N THR A 110 -2.41 2.33 16.49
CA THR A 110 -2.10 2.39 17.93
C THR A 110 -1.95 3.84 18.42
N TYR A 111 -1.75 4.04 19.72
CA TYR A 111 -1.56 5.38 20.29
C TYR A 111 -0.23 6.04 19.92
N VAL A 112 0.74 5.25 19.42
CA VAL A 112 2.03 5.75 18.90
C VAL A 112 2.03 5.91 17.38
N SER A 113 0.94 5.55 16.71
CA SER A 113 0.78 5.78 15.28
C SER A 113 0.78 7.28 14.96
N LYS A 114 1.28 7.63 13.77
CA LYS A 114 1.30 9.00 13.28
C LYS A 114 -0.04 9.36 12.63
N ASP A 115 -0.28 10.65 12.49
CA ASP A 115 -1.33 11.17 11.61
C ASP A 115 -1.11 10.69 10.18
N MET A 116 -2.20 10.57 9.42
CA MET A 116 -2.17 9.99 8.08
C MET A 116 -2.66 10.99 7.05
N ASN A 117 -1.83 11.29 6.05
CA ASN A 117 -2.23 12.09 4.90
C ASN A 117 -2.95 11.23 3.87
N ILE A 118 -4.17 11.63 3.51
CA ILE A 118 -5.03 10.97 2.51
C ILE A 118 -5.23 11.82 1.26
N ALA A 119 -4.49 12.92 1.10
CA ALA A 119 -4.55 13.71 -0.12
C ALA A 119 -4.17 12.86 -1.34
N VAL A 120 -4.94 12.98 -2.42
CA VAL A 120 -4.67 12.27 -3.67
C VAL A 120 -4.67 13.27 -4.82
N THR A 121 -3.67 13.16 -5.69
CA THR A 121 -3.61 13.93 -6.93
C THR A 121 -3.36 13.01 -8.11
N LEU A 122 -4.04 13.26 -9.23
CA LEU A 122 -3.83 12.55 -10.48
C LEU A 122 -3.45 13.55 -11.56
N LYS A 123 -2.25 13.39 -12.13
CA LYS A 123 -1.76 14.25 -13.21
C LYS A 123 -1.37 13.44 -14.43
N LYS A 124 -1.65 14.00 -15.61
CA LYS A 124 -1.12 13.48 -16.87
C LYS A 124 0.37 13.77 -16.93
N ASP A 125 1.15 12.72 -17.14
CA ASP A 125 2.61 12.80 -17.26
C ASP A 125 3.06 11.58 -18.08
N THR A 126 3.43 11.85 -19.32
CA THR A 126 3.88 10.82 -20.28
C THR A 126 5.40 10.78 -20.39
N LYS A 127 6.11 11.59 -19.59
CA LYS A 127 7.57 11.76 -19.67
C LYS A 127 8.29 11.09 -18.50
N VAL A 128 7.58 10.78 -17.42
CA VAL A 128 8.18 10.14 -16.23
C VAL A 128 8.79 8.77 -16.53
N ALA A 129 8.19 7.99 -17.44
CA ALA A 129 8.71 6.70 -17.88
C ALA A 129 8.18 6.32 -19.26
N ALA A 130 8.83 5.36 -19.92
CA ALA A 130 8.28 4.78 -21.15
C ALA A 130 6.87 4.22 -20.89
N LYS A 131 5.94 4.52 -21.81
CA LYS A 131 4.53 4.10 -21.74
C LYS A 131 3.75 4.61 -20.51
N SER A 132 4.32 5.58 -19.79
CA SER A 132 3.58 6.29 -18.75
C SER A 132 2.45 7.11 -19.35
N VAL A 133 1.31 7.13 -18.66
CA VAL A 133 0.17 8.00 -18.99
C VAL A 133 -0.06 9.05 -17.89
N GLY A 134 0.39 8.78 -16.67
CA GLY A 134 0.33 9.74 -15.59
C GLY A 134 0.93 9.26 -14.27
N ILE A 135 0.85 10.15 -13.30
CA ILE A 135 1.28 9.93 -11.92
C ILE A 135 0.09 10.14 -11.00
N LEU A 136 -0.12 9.17 -10.13
CA LEU A 136 -1.03 9.23 -8.99
C LEU A 136 -0.18 9.45 -7.73
N SER A 137 -0.29 10.62 -7.11
CA SER A 137 0.37 10.88 -5.83
C SER A 137 -0.62 10.62 -4.70
N VAL A 138 -0.23 9.83 -3.70
CA VAL A 138 -1.05 9.46 -2.54
C VAL A 138 -0.34 9.86 -1.26
N GLY A 139 -0.95 10.74 -0.46
CA GLY A 139 -0.42 11.20 0.81
C GLY A 139 0.99 11.78 0.69
N THR A 140 1.84 11.46 1.67
CA THR A 140 3.29 11.75 1.65
C THR A 140 4.08 10.47 1.45
N ASP A 141 5.28 10.57 0.88
CA ASP A 141 6.18 9.42 0.71
C ASP A 141 6.47 8.69 2.04
N GLY A 142 6.53 7.36 1.98
CA GLY A 142 6.80 6.47 3.10
C GLY A 142 5.59 5.65 3.58
N ASN A 143 5.82 4.80 4.59
CA ASN A 143 4.82 3.85 5.07
C ASN A 143 3.64 4.57 5.73
N LEU A 144 2.44 4.09 5.44
CA LEU A 144 1.20 4.58 6.00
C LEU A 144 0.96 3.99 7.40
N THR A 145 0.29 4.77 8.25
CA THR A 145 -0.19 4.29 9.55
C THR A 145 -1.17 3.11 9.41
N ALA A 146 -1.96 3.10 8.34
CA ALA A 146 -2.87 2.03 7.96
C ALA A 146 -2.90 1.94 6.44
N GLY A 147 -2.87 0.72 5.89
CA GLY A 147 -3.06 0.52 4.46
C GLY A 147 -4.41 1.05 3.99
N MET A 148 -4.47 1.50 2.74
CA MET A 148 -5.70 2.06 2.17
C MET A 148 -5.90 1.61 0.72
N VAL A 149 -7.15 1.70 0.27
CA VAL A 149 -7.55 1.53 -1.13
C VAL A 149 -8.01 2.88 -1.67
N VAL A 150 -7.27 3.41 -2.62
CA VAL A 150 -7.55 4.68 -3.30
C VAL A 150 -8.30 4.39 -4.60
N THR A 151 -9.51 4.94 -4.74
CA THR A 151 -10.29 4.87 -5.98
C THR A 151 -10.27 6.23 -6.67
N VAL A 152 -9.80 6.29 -7.91
CA VAL A 152 -9.66 7.53 -8.68
C VAL A 152 -10.26 7.42 -10.08
N PRO A 153 -11.02 8.41 -10.57
CA PRO A 153 -11.47 8.47 -11.95
C PRO A 153 -10.31 8.82 -12.89
N VAL A 154 -10.04 7.97 -13.87
CA VAL A 154 -8.87 8.11 -14.76
C VAL A 154 -9.23 8.60 -16.16
N LYS A 155 -10.46 8.35 -16.63
CA LYS A 155 -10.89 8.61 -18.01
C LYS A 155 -10.60 10.04 -18.49
N GLY A 156 -11.07 11.04 -17.74
CA GLY A 156 -10.91 12.42 -18.18
C GLY A 156 -9.49 12.97 -18.02
N THR A 157 -8.61 12.36 -17.22
CA THR A 157 -7.27 12.91 -16.92
C THR A 157 -6.19 12.18 -17.71
N LEU A 158 -6.28 10.86 -17.78
CA LEU A 158 -5.29 9.99 -18.42
C LEU A 158 -5.76 9.45 -19.79
N SER A 159 -7.01 9.73 -20.17
CA SER A 159 -7.61 9.21 -21.41
C SER A 159 -7.74 7.68 -21.45
N LEU A 160 -7.80 7.03 -20.28
CA LEU A 160 -8.00 5.58 -20.15
C LEU A 160 -9.50 5.24 -20.13
N SER A 161 -9.88 4.18 -20.83
CA SER A 161 -11.26 3.69 -20.93
C SER A 161 -11.48 2.45 -20.08
N ALA A 162 -12.74 2.15 -19.76
CA ALA A 162 -13.12 0.92 -19.09
C ALA A 162 -12.59 -0.31 -19.85
N GLY A 163 -12.04 -1.28 -19.12
CA GLY A 163 -11.40 -2.46 -19.69
C GLY A 163 -9.92 -2.29 -20.06
N ASP A 164 -9.40 -1.06 -20.09
CA ASP A 164 -7.97 -0.84 -20.32
C ASP A 164 -7.14 -1.51 -19.23
N LYS A 165 -6.06 -2.16 -19.65
CA LYS A 165 -5.08 -2.77 -18.77
C LYS A 165 -3.97 -1.77 -18.48
N VAL A 166 -3.63 -1.59 -17.21
CA VAL A 166 -2.49 -0.77 -16.78
C VAL A 166 -1.60 -1.49 -15.77
N TYR A 167 -0.38 -0.98 -15.65
CA TYR A 167 0.62 -1.42 -14.68
C TYR A 167 1.01 -0.23 -13.81
N ILE A 168 0.99 -0.42 -12.50
CA ILE A 168 1.31 0.63 -11.53
C ILE A 168 2.63 0.31 -10.84
N TYR A 169 3.49 1.32 -10.73
CA TYR A 169 4.78 1.22 -10.04
C TYR A 169 4.87 2.32 -8.99
N HIS A 170 5.35 1.99 -7.80
CA HIS A 170 5.78 3.02 -6.85
C HIS A 170 7.11 3.61 -7.34
N LYS A 171 7.20 4.93 -7.40
CA LYS A 171 8.44 5.62 -7.75
C LYS A 171 9.23 5.87 -6.47
N ASN A 172 10.34 5.17 -6.31
CA ASN A 172 11.22 5.37 -5.18
C ASN A 172 11.74 6.81 -5.16
N ALA A 173 11.41 7.57 -4.12
CA ALA A 173 11.76 8.99 -4.03
C ALA A 173 13.29 9.25 -3.98
N LYS A 174 14.08 8.27 -3.52
CA LYS A 174 15.54 8.40 -3.38
C LYS A 174 16.28 8.04 -4.65
N THR A 175 15.88 6.96 -5.32
CA THR A 175 16.60 6.42 -6.48
C THR A 175 15.93 6.79 -7.81
N GLY A 176 14.66 7.20 -7.78
CA GLY A 176 13.84 7.39 -8.97
C GLY A 176 13.41 6.09 -9.65
N ALA A 177 13.84 4.94 -9.15
CA ALA A 177 13.50 3.63 -9.71
C ALA A 177 12.00 3.36 -9.60
N LEU A 178 11.45 2.67 -10.59
CA LEU A 178 10.08 2.17 -10.56
C LEU A 178 10.06 0.79 -9.91
N GLU A 179 9.35 0.67 -8.80
CA GLU A 179 9.20 -0.55 -8.02
C GLU A 179 7.80 -1.14 -8.28
N GLU A 180 7.77 -2.42 -8.64
CA GLU A 180 6.53 -3.13 -8.94
C GLU A 180 5.61 -3.19 -7.71
N MET A 181 4.35 -2.78 -7.91
CA MET A 181 3.28 -2.93 -6.92
C MET A 181 2.56 -4.28 -7.08
N PRO A 182 1.98 -4.82 -5.99
CA PRO A 182 1.05 -5.95 -6.02
C PRO A 182 -0.12 -5.75 -6.98
N ASN A 183 -0.77 -6.85 -7.33
CA ASN A 183 -2.01 -6.89 -8.11
C ASN A 183 -1.92 -6.29 -9.52
N ASN A 184 -0.71 -6.26 -10.07
CA ASN A 184 -0.49 -5.93 -11.48
C ASN A 184 -0.82 -7.12 -12.40
N PRO A 185 -1.44 -6.89 -13.57
CA PRO A 185 -1.99 -5.61 -14.03
C PRO A 185 -3.35 -5.27 -13.39
N LEU A 186 -3.65 -3.97 -13.32
CA LEU A 186 -4.97 -3.48 -12.97
C LEU A 186 -5.82 -3.26 -14.24
N ILE A 187 -7.14 -3.40 -14.09
CA ILE A 187 -8.12 -3.15 -15.14
C ILE A 187 -8.95 -1.92 -14.75
N VAL A 188 -9.08 -0.96 -15.66
CA VAL A 188 -9.96 0.20 -15.46
C VAL A 188 -11.40 -0.31 -15.36
N ALA A 189 -12.06 0.01 -14.25
CA ALA A 189 -13.42 -0.43 -13.98
C ALA A 189 -14.43 0.19 -14.96
N ALA A 190 -15.64 -0.37 -15.01
CA ALA A 190 -16.72 0.07 -15.90
C ALA A 190 -17.09 1.55 -15.72
N ASP A 191 -16.94 2.09 -14.51
CA ASP A 191 -17.17 3.50 -14.18
C ASP A 191 -15.99 4.42 -14.55
N GLY A 192 -14.93 3.88 -15.16
CA GLY A 192 -13.74 4.63 -15.56
C GLY A 192 -12.79 4.94 -14.41
N THR A 193 -12.86 4.19 -13.30
CA THR A 193 -11.96 4.32 -12.16
C THR A 193 -10.87 3.24 -12.10
N ILE A 194 -9.81 3.52 -11.36
CA ILE A 194 -8.81 2.54 -10.93
C ILE A 194 -8.81 2.50 -9.40
N LYS A 195 -8.59 1.31 -8.83
CA LYS A 195 -8.38 1.08 -7.39
C LYS A 195 -6.94 0.72 -7.10
N LEU A 196 -6.19 1.61 -6.47
CA LEU A 196 -4.85 1.33 -5.97
C LEU A 196 -4.94 0.92 -4.50
N SER A 197 -4.59 -0.33 -4.19
CA SER A 197 -4.37 -0.76 -2.81
C SER A 197 -2.90 -0.55 -2.44
N THR A 198 -2.61 0.12 -1.32
CA THR A 198 -1.23 0.45 -0.94
C THR A 198 -1.02 0.49 0.58
N LEU A 199 0.20 0.17 1.00
CA LEU A 199 0.72 0.32 2.37
C LEU A 199 1.61 1.55 2.55
N SER A 200 1.96 2.21 1.45
CA SER A 200 2.81 3.40 1.41
C SER A 200 2.16 4.55 0.63
N GLY A 201 2.53 5.77 0.98
CA GLY A 201 2.26 6.95 0.16
C GLY A 201 3.42 7.25 -0.81
N GLY A 202 3.31 8.37 -1.51
CA GLY A 202 4.26 8.81 -2.52
C GLY A 202 3.68 8.77 -3.93
N ASP A 203 4.58 8.76 -4.92
CA ASP A 203 4.21 8.81 -6.34
C ASP A 203 4.08 7.41 -6.94
N PHE A 204 2.96 7.15 -7.60
CA PHE A 204 2.69 5.93 -8.34
C PHE A 204 2.57 6.23 -9.83
N VAL A 205 3.47 5.66 -10.63
CA VAL A 205 3.49 5.83 -12.08
C VAL A 205 2.56 4.80 -12.71
N ILE A 206 1.61 5.28 -13.52
CA ILE A 206 0.64 4.46 -14.24
C ILE A 206 1.12 4.31 -15.70
N CYS A 207 1.34 3.08 -16.13
CA CYS A 207 1.81 2.73 -17.46
C CYS A 207 0.80 1.83 -18.19
N THR A 208 0.70 1.94 -19.51
CA THR A 208 -0.17 1.06 -20.33
C THR A 208 0.47 -0.29 -20.64
N GLU A 209 1.77 -0.44 -20.36
CA GLU A 209 2.55 -1.66 -20.60
C GLU A 209 3.52 -1.91 -19.43
N LYS A 210 4.07 -3.13 -19.36
CA LYS A 210 5.09 -3.47 -18.37
C LYS A 210 6.37 -2.65 -18.63
N VAL A 211 6.95 -2.08 -17.59
CA VAL A 211 8.25 -1.40 -17.67
C VAL A 211 9.33 -2.45 -17.51
N LYS A 212 10.17 -2.63 -18.54
CA LYS A 212 11.16 -3.71 -18.61
C LYS A 212 12.18 -3.67 -17.48
N ASP A 213 12.64 -2.48 -17.10
CA ASP A 213 13.72 -2.28 -16.13
C ASP A 213 13.19 -1.90 -14.74
N ALA A 214 11.90 -2.14 -14.47
CA ALA A 214 11.33 -1.95 -13.14
C ALA A 214 11.90 -2.97 -12.15
N VAL A 215 12.12 -2.52 -10.91
CA VAL A 215 12.53 -3.39 -9.81
C VAL A 215 11.32 -4.23 -9.40
N THR A 216 11.41 -5.54 -9.56
CA THR A 216 10.27 -6.42 -9.27
C THR A 216 10.10 -6.70 -7.78
N LEU A 217 8.90 -7.16 -7.38
CA LEU A 217 8.64 -7.55 -5.98
C LEU A 217 9.64 -8.59 -5.45
N VAL A 218 9.98 -9.59 -6.28
CA VAL A 218 10.97 -10.62 -5.92
C VAL A 218 12.41 -10.09 -5.90
N ASP A 219 12.72 -9.02 -6.63
CA ASP A 219 14.04 -8.38 -6.59
C ASP A 219 14.30 -7.65 -5.27
N ARG A 220 13.24 -7.17 -4.61
CA ARG A 220 13.30 -6.49 -3.32
C ARG A 220 13.45 -7.45 -2.13
N VAL A 221 13.41 -8.77 -2.34
CA VAL A 221 13.62 -9.77 -1.29
C VAL A 221 15.10 -9.93 -0.96
N ILE A 222 15.44 -9.89 0.33
CA ILE A 222 16.81 -10.04 0.83
C ILE A 222 16.95 -11.39 1.53
N VAL A 223 17.93 -12.19 1.08
CA VAL A 223 18.29 -13.49 1.70
C VAL A 223 19.70 -13.43 2.27
N SER A 224 19.81 -13.66 3.57
CA SER A 224 21.06 -13.70 4.33
C SER A 224 21.19 -14.99 5.14
N VAL A 225 22.39 -15.56 5.17
CA VAL A 225 22.74 -16.78 5.91
C VAL A 225 24.25 -16.78 6.14
N GLU A 226 24.70 -17.37 7.25
CA GLU A 226 26.13 -17.58 7.50
C GLU A 226 26.74 -18.51 6.45
N SER A 227 27.94 -18.16 5.94
CA SER A 227 28.61 -18.93 4.89
C SER A 227 29.37 -20.15 5.42
N THR A 228 29.60 -20.24 6.72
CA THR A 228 30.30 -21.36 7.36
C THR A 228 29.55 -21.82 8.61
N VAL A 229 29.64 -23.11 8.91
CA VAL A 229 29.03 -23.72 10.10
C VAL A 229 29.84 -24.94 10.53
N ALA A 230 30.07 -25.13 11.83
CA ALA A 230 30.74 -26.33 12.31
C ALA A 230 29.84 -27.57 12.21
N LYS A 231 30.43 -28.75 11.95
CA LYS A 231 29.71 -30.03 11.98
C LYS A 231 28.86 -30.18 13.25
N GLY A 232 27.63 -30.63 13.09
CA GLY A 232 26.67 -30.84 14.18
C GLY A 232 25.96 -29.57 14.65
N LYS A 233 26.34 -28.38 14.17
CA LYS A 233 25.68 -27.11 14.51
C LYS A 233 24.56 -26.77 13.53
N LYS A 234 23.75 -25.79 13.94
CA LYS A 234 22.61 -25.27 13.17
C LYS A 234 22.78 -23.78 12.94
N ILE A 235 22.37 -23.33 11.76
CA ILE A 235 22.29 -21.91 11.37
C ILE A 235 20.91 -21.66 10.74
N ASN A 236 20.45 -20.41 10.76
CA ASN A 236 19.15 -20.04 10.21
C ASN A 236 19.30 -19.13 9.00
N VAL A 237 18.47 -19.38 7.99
CA VAL A 237 18.32 -18.49 6.83
C VAL A 237 17.38 -17.36 7.21
N LYS A 238 17.87 -16.13 7.16
CA LYS A 238 17.04 -14.92 7.33
C LYS A 238 16.59 -14.42 5.97
N VAL A 239 15.28 -14.37 5.77
CA VAL A 239 14.61 -13.81 4.59
C VAL A 239 13.85 -12.57 5.02
N THR A 240 14.22 -11.42 4.48
CA THR A 240 13.51 -10.15 4.67
C THR A 240 12.67 -9.89 3.43
N LEU A 241 11.36 -9.75 3.63
CA LEU A 241 10.41 -9.43 2.58
C LEU A 241 10.11 -7.92 2.57
N PRO A 242 9.87 -7.31 1.39
CA PRO A 242 9.24 -6.00 1.31
C PRO A 242 7.83 -6.06 1.92
N GLU A 243 7.29 -4.92 2.35
CA GLU A 243 6.00 -4.86 3.06
C GLU A 243 4.83 -5.29 2.17
N GLU A 244 4.99 -5.15 0.86
CA GLU A 244 4.05 -5.57 -0.18
C GLU A 244 3.97 -7.09 -0.36
N LEU A 245 4.74 -7.88 0.39
CA LEU A 245 4.70 -9.34 0.33
C LEU A 245 4.25 -9.96 1.66
N ALA A 246 3.13 -10.66 1.62
CA ALA A 246 2.57 -11.40 2.75
C ALA A 246 3.02 -12.87 2.69
N ARG A 247 3.85 -13.30 3.64
CA ARG A 247 4.32 -14.70 3.68
C ARG A 247 3.17 -15.64 4.05
N VAL A 248 2.95 -16.66 3.23
CA VAL A 248 1.95 -17.70 3.45
C VAL A 248 2.52 -19.11 3.32
N ALA A 249 1.87 -20.09 3.96
CA ALA A 249 2.21 -21.51 3.79
C ALA A 249 1.56 -22.11 2.52
N ALA A 250 0.31 -21.73 2.29
CA ALA A 250 -0.48 -22.06 1.11
C ALA A 250 -1.04 -20.77 0.51
N PHE A 251 -1.19 -20.71 -0.81
CA PHE A 251 -1.80 -19.53 -1.44
C PHE A 251 -3.29 -19.61 -1.17
N THR A 252 -3.87 -18.53 -0.66
CA THR A 252 -5.29 -18.45 -0.33
C THR A 252 -6.07 -17.69 -1.39
N LYS A 253 -5.40 -17.02 -2.35
CA LYS A 253 -6.02 -16.08 -3.28
C LYS A 253 -6.78 -14.98 -2.56
N GLY A 254 -6.31 -14.63 -1.36
CA GLY A 254 -6.76 -13.44 -0.67
C GLY A 254 -6.32 -12.20 -1.45
N ASP A 255 -7.05 -11.10 -1.28
CA ASP A 255 -6.65 -9.78 -1.76
C ASP A 255 -6.27 -8.91 -0.54
N PRO A 256 -5.16 -9.21 0.15
CA PRO A 256 -4.72 -8.40 1.28
C PRO A 256 -4.36 -6.99 0.82
N VAL A 257 -4.67 -6.00 1.65
CA VAL A 257 -4.51 -4.59 1.30
C VAL A 257 -3.05 -4.27 0.98
N GLY A 258 -2.78 -3.97 -0.29
CA GLY A 258 -1.47 -3.51 -0.76
C GLY A 258 -0.40 -4.59 -0.67
N GLN A 259 -0.79 -5.86 -0.64
CA GLN A 259 0.13 -6.98 -0.55
C GLN A 259 -0.20 -8.05 -1.59
N GLU A 260 0.82 -8.81 -1.96
CA GLU A 260 0.71 -10.06 -2.70
C GLU A 260 1.22 -11.21 -1.83
N GLU A 261 0.58 -12.38 -1.92
CA GLU A 261 1.01 -13.55 -1.18
C GLU A 261 2.33 -14.11 -1.72
N VAL A 262 3.21 -14.54 -0.82
CA VAL A 262 4.51 -15.14 -1.17
C VAL A 262 4.76 -16.43 -0.41
N LYS A 263 5.26 -17.43 -1.13
CA LYS A 263 5.83 -18.65 -0.56
C LYS A 263 7.34 -18.63 -0.64
N VAL A 264 7.96 -19.05 0.45
CA VAL A 264 9.42 -19.20 0.55
C VAL A 264 9.74 -20.64 0.91
N THR A 265 10.49 -21.32 0.04
CA THR A 265 10.92 -22.71 0.25
C THR A 265 12.44 -22.82 0.19
N TYR A 266 12.98 -23.86 0.81
CA TYR A 266 14.41 -24.06 1.00
C TYR A 266 14.82 -25.44 0.53
N GLN A 267 15.96 -25.52 -0.16
CA GLN A 267 16.56 -26.76 -0.63
C GLN A 267 18.07 -26.69 -0.46
N VAL A 268 18.70 -27.84 -0.24
CA VAL A 268 20.16 -28.00 -0.22
C VAL A 268 20.56 -29.02 -1.27
N SER A 269 21.66 -28.77 -1.97
CA SER A 269 22.12 -29.63 -3.07
C SER A 269 22.57 -31.03 -2.63
N ASP A 270 22.98 -31.20 -1.37
CA ASP A 270 23.42 -32.48 -0.80
C ASP A 270 22.92 -32.67 0.64
N LYS A 271 21.98 -33.61 0.82
CA LYS A 271 21.36 -33.94 2.11
C LYS A 271 22.24 -34.75 3.07
N VAL A 272 23.36 -35.28 2.56
CA VAL A 272 24.40 -35.97 3.34
C VAL A 272 25.29 -34.96 4.07
N ILE A 273 25.59 -33.82 3.42
CA ILE A 273 26.39 -32.73 4.00
C ILE A 273 25.57 -31.89 4.98
N ALA A 274 24.35 -31.50 4.59
CA ALA A 274 23.46 -30.72 5.45
C ALA A 274 21.99 -30.99 5.14
N THR A 275 21.08 -30.67 6.05
CA THR A 275 19.64 -30.64 5.77
C THR A 275 19.05 -29.29 6.08
N VAL A 276 17.99 -28.90 5.40
CA VAL A 276 17.23 -27.67 5.69
C VAL A 276 15.77 -28.02 5.96
N SER A 277 15.21 -27.44 7.02
CA SER A 277 13.79 -27.56 7.36
C SER A 277 12.92 -26.55 6.60
N SER A 278 11.59 -26.71 6.68
CA SER A 278 10.62 -25.81 6.03
C SER A 278 10.67 -24.36 6.55
N ASN A 279 11.14 -24.13 7.78
CA ASN A 279 11.35 -22.80 8.36
C ASN A 279 12.74 -22.21 8.07
N GLY A 280 13.59 -22.90 7.29
CA GLY A 280 14.91 -22.40 6.91
C GLY A 280 16.02 -22.63 7.92
N THR A 281 15.87 -23.59 8.85
CA THR A 281 16.97 -24.02 9.74
C THR A 281 17.83 -25.06 9.04
N ILE A 282 19.11 -24.75 8.86
CA ILE A 282 20.11 -25.66 8.29
C ILE A 282 20.76 -26.43 9.43
N THR A 283 20.88 -27.76 9.28
CA THR A 283 21.63 -28.63 10.19
C THR A 283 22.84 -29.22 9.45
N ALA A 284 24.04 -28.93 9.94
CA ALA A 284 25.29 -29.39 9.36
C ALA A 284 25.62 -30.81 9.81
N LYS A 285 25.76 -31.76 8.88
CA LYS A 285 25.92 -33.20 9.19
C LYS A 285 27.34 -33.70 8.95
N LYS A 286 27.91 -33.37 7.79
CA LYS A 286 29.22 -33.85 7.34
C LYS A 286 30.01 -32.68 6.76
N LYS A 287 31.33 -32.68 6.99
CA LYS A 287 32.26 -31.73 6.39
C LYS A 287 32.12 -31.73 4.87
N GLY A 288 32.09 -30.55 4.27
CA GLY A 288 31.88 -30.39 2.83
C GLY A 288 31.23 -29.05 2.50
N THR A 289 30.95 -28.83 1.23
CA THR A 289 30.29 -27.61 0.73
C THR A 289 28.96 -27.97 0.11
N VAL A 290 27.92 -27.19 0.40
CA VAL A 290 26.58 -27.39 -0.13
C VAL A 290 26.00 -26.07 -0.61
N THR A 291 25.22 -26.10 -1.68
CA THR A 291 24.46 -24.93 -2.15
C THR A 291 23.08 -24.95 -1.49
N LEU A 292 22.76 -23.90 -0.74
CA LEU A 292 21.40 -23.56 -0.33
C LEU A 292 20.71 -22.83 -1.47
N THR A 293 19.54 -23.31 -1.88
CA THR A 293 18.63 -22.60 -2.77
C THR A 293 17.40 -22.17 -1.98
N VAL A 294 17.17 -20.86 -1.91
CA VAL A 294 15.93 -20.27 -1.40
C VAL A 294 15.07 -19.87 -2.58
N VAL A 295 13.88 -20.42 -2.66
CA VAL A 295 12.94 -20.17 -3.75
C VAL A 295 11.81 -19.30 -3.25
N VAL A 296 11.69 -18.11 -3.82
CA VAL A 296 10.59 -17.17 -3.59
C VAL A 296 9.61 -17.30 -4.74
N THR A 297 8.34 -17.51 -4.45
CA THR A 297 7.27 -17.65 -5.44
C THR A 297 6.08 -16.81 -5.03
N LEU A 298 5.66 -15.89 -5.89
CA LEU A 298 4.46 -15.08 -5.70
C LEU A 298 3.23 -15.83 -6.22
N GLU A 299 2.07 -15.39 -5.77
CA GLU A 299 0.79 -15.95 -6.21
C GLU A 299 0.54 -15.79 -7.72
N ASN A 300 0.98 -14.69 -8.31
CA ASN A 300 0.91 -14.47 -9.76
C ASN A 300 1.85 -15.39 -10.58
N GLY A 301 2.65 -16.23 -9.93
CA GLY A 301 3.57 -17.18 -10.54
C GLY A 301 5.00 -16.67 -10.74
N GLN A 302 5.26 -15.39 -10.48
CA GLN A 302 6.61 -14.82 -10.50
C GLN A 302 7.50 -15.52 -9.48
N LYS A 303 8.74 -15.82 -9.88
CA LYS A 303 9.63 -16.69 -9.11
C LYS A 303 11.07 -16.20 -9.18
N LYS A 304 11.78 -16.25 -8.06
CA LYS A 304 13.22 -15.98 -7.97
C LYS A 304 13.91 -16.99 -7.06
N ASN A 305 15.06 -17.48 -7.52
CA ASN A 305 15.92 -18.37 -6.76
C ASN A 305 17.14 -17.60 -6.23
N PHE A 306 17.43 -17.74 -4.95
CA PHE A 306 18.62 -17.21 -4.30
C PHE A 306 19.54 -18.38 -3.93
N ASN A 307 20.72 -18.43 -4.53
CA ASN A 307 21.71 -19.48 -4.24
C ASN A 307 22.77 -18.93 -3.28
N LYS A 308 23.05 -19.67 -2.20
CA LYS A 308 24.07 -19.34 -1.20
C LYS A 308 24.93 -20.57 -0.93
N THR A 309 26.25 -20.39 -0.94
CA THR A 309 27.18 -21.47 -0.62
C THR A 309 27.39 -21.57 0.89
N ILE A 310 27.25 -22.77 1.44
CA ILE A 310 27.47 -23.07 2.86
C ILE A 310 28.60 -24.09 2.99
N LYS A 311 29.61 -23.76 3.78
CA LYS A 311 30.73 -24.65 4.09
C LYS A 311 30.56 -25.24 5.49
N VAL A 312 30.49 -26.57 5.57
CA VAL A 312 30.54 -27.32 6.82
C VAL A 312 31.99 -27.65 7.15
N ASN A 313 32.47 -27.14 8.29
CA ASN A 313 33.82 -27.39 8.80
C ASN A 313 33.88 -28.63 9.70
#